data_AF-A0A7W1L4U8-F1
#
_entry.id   AF-A0A7W1L4U8-F1
#
_cell.length_a   1.000
_cell.length_b   1.000
_cell.length_c   1.000
_cell.angle_alpha   90.00
_cell.angle_beta   90.00
_cell.angle_gamma   90.00
#
_symmetry.space_group_name_H-M   'P 1'
#
loop_
_entity.id
_entity.type
_entity.pdbx_description
1 polymer ?
#
loop_
_entity_poly.entity_id
_entity_poly.type
_entity_poly.pdbx_seq_one_letter_code
_entity_poly.pdbx_strand_id
1 'polypeptide(L)'
;MNDKETSAVGDRAGVSTRTMEIAVALVLFTIGAIVVFDSYRLGSRWGSDGPQSGYFPFYIGLLICVSSVVTIAQAMLAKSAAGKPFVMWGPFKRVLTVLLPAVVYVLSVKFVGLYIA
;
A
#
# COMPACT_ATOMS: atom_id res chain seq x y z
N MET A 1 -28.01 -20.92 -31.97
CA MET A 1 -28.04 -19.65 -32.70
C MET A 1 -27.72 -18.58 -31.68
N ASN A 2 -26.51 -18.01 -31.76
CA ASN A 2 -25.84 -16.98 -30.93
C ASN A 2 -26.50 -16.40 -29.67
N ASP A 3 -26.01 -16.83 -28.50
CA ASP A 3 -26.04 -16.06 -27.24
C ASP A 3 -24.66 -15.47 -26.89
N LYS A 4 -23.69 -15.51 -27.82
CA LYS A 4 -22.31 -15.04 -27.62
C LYS A 4 -22.09 -13.55 -27.93
N GLU A 5 -23.14 -12.81 -28.26
CA GLU A 5 -23.05 -11.39 -28.62
C GLU A 5 -23.93 -10.52 -27.72
N THR A 6 -23.49 -10.32 -26.49
CA THR A 6 -23.75 -9.05 -25.81
C THR A 6 -22.50 -8.66 -25.03
N SER A 7 -21.56 -8.10 -25.80
CA SER A 7 -20.60 -7.11 -25.34
C SER A 7 -19.81 -7.46 -24.07
N ALA A 8 -18.87 -8.40 -24.22
CA ALA A 8 -17.59 -8.28 -23.56
C ALA A 8 -16.90 -7.00 -24.10
N VAL A 9 -17.38 -5.83 -23.70
CA VAL A 9 -16.54 -4.63 -23.67
C VAL A 9 -15.42 -5.01 -22.71
N GLY A 10 -14.28 -5.43 -23.26
CA GLY A 10 -13.13 -5.86 -22.47
C GLY A 10 -12.89 -4.82 -21.39
N ASP A 11 -13.18 -5.20 -20.14
CA ASP A 11 -13.02 -4.30 -19.03
C ASP A 11 -11.57 -3.83 -19.05
N ARG A 12 -11.36 -2.51 -19.07
CA ARG A 12 -10.02 -1.97 -19.32
C ARG A 12 -9.14 -2.41 -18.16
N ALA A 13 -8.04 -3.09 -18.46
CA ALA A 13 -7.03 -3.42 -17.46
C ALA A 13 -6.57 -2.12 -16.80
N GLY A 14 -6.67 -2.05 -15.48
CA GLY A 14 -6.25 -0.90 -14.69
C GLY A 14 -4.74 -0.95 -14.43
N VAL A 15 -4.36 -0.90 -13.16
CA VAL A 15 -2.96 -0.94 -12.74
C VAL A 15 -2.47 -2.40 -12.71
N SER A 16 -1.22 -2.64 -13.12
CA SER A 16 -0.61 -3.98 -13.06
C SER A 16 -0.17 -4.35 -11.64
N THR A 17 -0.14 -5.64 -11.31
CA THR A 17 0.37 -6.13 -10.01
C THR A 17 1.81 -5.71 -9.78
N ARG A 18 2.65 -5.77 -10.82
CA ARG A 18 4.05 -5.34 -10.77
C ARG A 18 4.19 -3.86 -10.36
N THR A 19 3.37 -2.99 -10.93
CA THR A 19 3.38 -1.56 -10.57
C THR A 19 3.02 -1.37 -9.10
N MET A 20 2.02 -2.09 -8.60
CA MET A 20 1.60 -2.00 -7.21
C MET A 20 2.62 -2.60 -6.24
N GLU A 21 3.25 -3.73 -6.58
CA GLU A 21 4.33 -4.32 -5.78
C GLU A 21 5.49 -3.33 -5.59
N ILE A 22 5.92 -2.69 -6.68
CA ILE A 22 6.98 -1.68 -6.64
C ILE A 22 6.53 -0.44 -5.84
N ALA A 23 5.31 0.06 -6.09
CA ALA A 23 4.81 1.24 -5.41
C ALA A 23 4.70 1.04 -3.89
N VAL A 24 4.12 -0.09 -3.45
CA VAL A 24 4.00 -0.41 -2.03
C VAL A 24 5.37 -0.64 -1.40
N ALA A 25 6.27 -1.36 -2.08
CA ALA A 25 7.63 -1.57 -1.57
C ALA A 25 8.41 -0.26 -1.45
N LEU A 26 8.25 0.69 -2.37
CA LEU A 26 8.86 2.02 -2.24
C LEU A 26 8.31 2.77 -1.02
N VAL A 27 6.98 2.76 -0.80
CA VAL A 27 6.37 3.40 0.38
C VAL A 27 6.90 2.78 1.68
N LEU A 28 6.94 1.44 1.76
CA LEU A 28 7.47 0.74 2.92
C LEU A 28 8.96 1.01 3.14
N PHE A 29 9.75 1.07 2.07
CA PHE A 29 11.16 1.45 2.15
C PHE A 29 11.32 2.86 2.71
N THR A 30 10.53 3.84 2.24
CA THR A 30 10.59 5.21 2.75
C THR A 30 10.22 5.29 4.23
N ILE A 31 9.13 4.62 4.64
CA ILE A 31 8.73 4.58 6.05
C ILE A 31 9.80 3.89 6.89
N GLY A 32 10.32 2.74 6.45
CA GLY A 32 11.40 2.02 7.11
C GLY A 32 12.66 2.88 7.27
N ALA A 33 13.05 3.62 6.23
CA ALA A 33 14.21 4.50 6.25
C ALA A 33 14.03 5.65 7.25
N ILE A 34 12.83 6.24 7.33
CA ILE A 34 12.49 7.26 8.33
C ILE A 34 12.62 6.67 9.74
N VAL A 35 12.07 5.47 9.98
CA VAL A 35 12.17 4.78 11.27
C VAL A 35 13.62 4.51 11.63
N VAL A 36 14.44 4.00 10.70
CA VAL A 36 15.88 3.76 10.93
C VAL A 36 16.60 5.05 11.30
N PHE A 37 16.35 6.14 10.58
CA PHE A 37 16.99 7.43 10.84
C PHE A 37 16.65 7.98 12.23
N ASP A 38 15.37 7.99 12.60
CA ASP A 38 14.94 8.50 13.90
C ASP A 38 15.41 7.58 15.04
N SER A 39 15.38 6.27 14.84
CA SER A 39 15.88 5.30 15.82
C SER A 39 17.38 5.40 16.03
N TYR A 40 18.15 5.69 14.98
CA TYR A 40 19.58 5.95 15.10
C TYR A 40 19.84 7.21 15.92
N ARG A 41 19.06 8.27 15.69
CA ARG A 41 19.13 9.52 16.46
C ARG A 41 18.76 9.35 17.94
N LEU A 42 17.79 8.49 18.24
CA LEU A 42 17.36 8.16 19.62
C LEU A 42 18.33 7.20 20.35
N GLY A 43 19.27 6.60 19.62
CA GLY A 43 20.19 5.60 20.13
C GLY A 43 19.70 4.18 19.83
N SER A 44 20.46 3.45 19.02
CA SER A 44 20.15 2.09 18.57
C SER A 44 21.04 1.01 19.17
N ARG A 45 21.80 1.32 20.22
CA ARG A 45 22.76 0.38 20.83
C ARG A 45 22.18 -0.31 22.06
N TRP A 46 22.75 -1.48 22.37
CA TRP A 46 22.53 -2.12 23.66
C TRP A 46 23.56 -1.54 24.64
N GLY A 47 23.09 -0.78 25.63
CA GLY A 47 23.91 -0.15 26.65
C GLY A 47 24.14 -1.06 27.86
N SER A 48 24.89 -0.56 28.84
CA SER A 48 25.08 -1.21 30.15
C SER A 48 23.75 -1.40 30.90
N ASP A 49 22.82 -0.47 30.70
CA ASP A 49 21.55 -0.41 31.44
C ASP A 49 20.39 -1.01 30.63
N GLY A 50 20.68 -1.65 29.50
CA GLY A 50 19.71 -2.29 28.61
C GLY A 50 19.61 -1.67 27.20
N PRO A 51 18.61 -2.09 26.40
CA PRO A 51 18.40 -1.57 25.06
C PRO A 51 18.00 -0.09 25.11
N GLN A 52 18.65 0.72 24.29
CA GLN A 52 18.21 2.09 24.07
C GLN A 52 16.84 2.13 23.39
N SER A 53 16.13 3.25 23.52
CA SER A 53 14.77 3.42 22.98
C SER A 53 14.67 3.15 21.47
N GLY A 54 15.71 3.49 20.71
CA GLY A 54 15.82 3.24 19.28
C GLY A 54 16.35 1.84 18.91
N TYR A 55 16.78 1.01 19.87
CA TYR A 55 17.38 -0.31 19.57
C TYR A 55 16.41 -1.19 18.75
N PHE A 56 15.22 -1.45 19.29
CA PHE A 56 14.25 -2.33 18.63
C PHE A 56 13.73 -1.75 17.30
N PRO A 57 13.25 -0.49 17.23
CA PRO A 57 12.71 0.05 16.00
C PRO A 57 13.76 0.18 14.89
N PHE A 58 15.05 0.35 15.23
CA PHE A 58 16.15 0.37 14.25
C PHE A 58 16.27 -0.94 13.47
N TYR A 59 16.30 -2.10 14.15
CA TYR A 59 16.43 -3.39 13.47
C TYR A 59 15.17 -3.76 12.67
N ILE A 60 13.98 -3.47 13.22
CA ILE A 60 12.73 -3.68 12.48
C ILE A 60 12.69 -2.79 11.23
N GLY A 61 13.08 -1.52 11.35
CA GLY A 61 13.20 -0.61 10.22
C GLY A 61 14.18 -1.12 9.16
N LEU A 62 15.34 -1.64 9.57
CA LEU A 62 16.30 -2.26 8.64
C LEU A 62 15.72 -3.48 7.92
N LEU A 63 15.03 -4.37 8.65
CA LEU A 63 14.38 -5.53 8.05
C LEU A 63 13.31 -5.11 7.02
N ILE A 64 12.50 -4.10 7.34
CA ILE A 64 11.52 -3.54 6.41
C ILE A 64 12.22 -2.99 5.16
N CYS A 65 13.30 -2.23 5.31
CA CYS A 65 14.08 -1.70 4.19
C CYS A 65 14.63 -2.82 3.30
N VAL A 66 15.26 -3.84 3.90
CA VAL A 66 15.83 -4.98 3.16
C VAL A 66 14.72 -5.76 2.44
N SER A 67 13.64 -6.10 3.12
CA SER A 67 12.50 -6.78 2.51
C SER A 67 11.91 -5.99 1.35
N SER A 68 11.80 -4.67 1.48
CA SER A 68 11.29 -3.79 0.42
C SER A 68 12.21 -3.78 -0.80
N VAL A 69 13.53 -3.72 -0.61
CA VAL A 69 14.52 -3.82 -1.70
C VAL A 69 14.41 -5.17 -2.41
N VAL A 70 14.28 -6.26 -1.64
CA VAL A 70 14.08 -7.61 -2.20
C VAL A 70 12.79 -7.69 -3.00
N THR A 71 11.68 -7.14 -2.52
CA THR A 71 10.41 -7.08 -3.25
C THR A 71 10.53 -6.30 -4.55
N ILE A 72 11.21 -5.14 -4.54
CA ILE A 72 11.45 -4.36 -5.77
C ILE A 72 12.28 -5.19 -6.76
N ALA A 73 13.36 -5.83 -6.30
CA ALA A 73 14.19 -6.66 -7.16
C ALA A 73 13.40 -7.83 -7.76
N GLN A 74 12.59 -8.53 -6.97
CA GLN A 74 11.72 -9.61 -7.43
C GLN A 74 10.70 -9.11 -8.46
N ALA A 75 10.02 -7.99 -8.21
CA ALA A 75 9.07 -7.39 -9.14
C ALA A 75 9.74 -6.92 -10.44
N MET A 76 11.01 -6.50 -10.38
CA MET A 76 11.77 -6.11 -11.57
C MET A 76 12.20 -7.31 -12.41
N LEU A 77 12.62 -8.41 -11.77
CA LEU A 77 13.11 -9.63 -12.43
C LEU A 77 12.00 -10.57 -12.88
N ALA A 78 10.80 -10.47 -12.31
CA ALA A 78 9.67 -11.33 -12.65
C ALA A 78 9.16 -11.08 -14.09
N LYS A 79 9.58 -11.93 -15.04
CA LYS A 79 9.07 -11.93 -16.43
C LYS A 79 7.58 -12.27 -16.54
N SER A 80 7.02 -13.03 -15.60
CA SER A 80 5.65 -13.56 -15.65
C SER A 80 4.58 -12.62 -15.06
N ALA A 81 4.98 -11.65 -14.23
CA ALA A 81 4.06 -10.71 -13.57
C ALA A 81 3.71 -9.49 -14.43
N ALA A 82 4.36 -9.29 -15.57
CA ALA A 82 4.25 -8.08 -16.40
C ALA A 82 2.87 -7.85 -17.05
N GLY A 83 1.91 -8.76 -16.90
CA GLY A 83 0.59 -8.67 -17.53
C GLY A 83 -0.60 -8.98 -16.62
N LYS A 84 -0.41 -9.25 -15.33
CA LYS A 84 -1.54 -9.52 -14.42
C LYS A 84 -2.13 -8.18 -13.94
N PRO A 85 -3.42 -7.89 -14.24
CA PRO A 85 -4.07 -6.70 -13.72
C PRO A 85 -4.28 -6.89 -12.20
N PHE A 86 -3.83 -5.92 -11.40
CA PHE A 86 -4.13 -5.86 -9.97
C PHE A 86 -5.59 -5.48 -9.75
N VAL A 87 -6.07 -4.53 -10.55
CA VAL A 87 -7.46 -4.06 -10.50
C VAL A 87 -7.96 -3.77 -11.91
N MET A 88 -9.22 -4.14 -12.15
CA MET A 88 -9.94 -3.80 -13.37
C MET A 88 -10.77 -2.53 -13.16
N TRP A 89 -10.87 -1.68 -14.19
CA TRP A 89 -11.53 -0.38 -14.05
C TRP A 89 -13.03 -0.49 -13.72
N GLY A 90 -13.73 -1.50 -14.22
CA GLY A 90 -15.14 -1.75 -13.91
C GLY A 90 -15.40 -1.99 -12.41
N PRO A 91 -14.85 -3.06 -11.81
CA PRO A 91 -14.93 -3.33 -10.38
C PRO A 91 -14.45 -2.17 -9.50
N PHE A 92 -13.38 -1.48 -9.90
CA PHE A 92 -12.85 -0.33 -9.15
C PHE A 92 -13.88 0.79 -9.02
N LYS A 93 -14.57 1.15 -10.11
CA LYS A 93 -15.63 2.16 -10.08
C LYS A 93 -16.77 1.74 -9.14
N ARG A 94 -17.13 0.45 -9.12
CA ARG A 94 -18.19 -0.06 -8.24
C ARG A 94 -17.83 0.10 -6.76
N VAL A 95 -16.56 -0.12 -6.39
CA VAL A 95 -16.07 0.16 -5.03
C VAL A 95 -16.18 1.66 -4.71
N LEU A 96 -15.76 2.54 -5.63
CA LEU A 96 -15.84 3.99 -5.45
C LEU A 96 -17.28 4.49 -5.27
N THR A 97 -18.26 3.87 -5.93
CA THR A 97 -19.68 4.25 -5.81
C THR A 97 -20.21 4.09 -4.39
N VAL A 98 -19.66 3.17 -3.58
CA VAL A 98 -20.04 2.98 -2.17
C VAL A 98 -19.11 3.74 -1.23
N LEU A 99 -17.80 3.75 -1.54
CA LEU A 99 -16.79 4.40 -0.70
C LEU A 99 -16.96 5.92 -0.65
N LEU A 100 -17.21 6.58 -1.79
CA LEU A 100 -17.33 8.04 -1.83
C LEU A 100 -18.51 8.55 -0.99
N PRO A 101 -19.74 8.01 -1.11
CA PRO A 101 -20.84 8.39 -0.23
C PRO A 101 -20.55 8.11 1.25
N ALA A 102 -19.90 6.98 1.57
CA ALA A 102 -19.54 6.66 2.95
C ALA A 102 -18.53 7.67 3.53
N VAL A 103 -17.51 8.05 2.76
CA VAL A 103 -16.53 9.08 3.17
C VAL A 103 -17.22 10.43 3.36
N VAL A 104 -18.09 10.84 2.43
CA VAL A 104 -18.86 12.08 2.54
C VAL A 104 -19.73 12.06 3.79
N TYR A 105 -20.41 10.94 4.08
CA TYR A 105 -21.21 10.78 5.28
C TYR A 105 -20.38 10.94 6.56
N VAL A 106 -19.25 10.23 6.67
CA VAL A 106 -18.36 10.31 7.85
C VAL A 106 -17.82 11.73 8.04
N LEU A 107 -17.41 12.40 6.96
CA LEU A 107 -16.95 13.79 7.03
C LEU A 107 -18.09 14.74 7.44
N SER A 108 -19.29 14.54 6.91
CA SER A 108 -20.47 15.35 7.26
C SER A 108 -20.79 15.23 8.74
N VAL A 109 -20.79 14.00 9.29
CA VAL A 109 -20.99 13.76 10.72
C VAL A 109 -19.90 14.45 11.55
N LYS A 110 -18.64 14.46 11.09
CA LYS A 110 -17.55 15.13 11.80
C LYS A 110 -17.76 16.65 11.90
N PHE A 111 -18.28 17.30 10.85
CA PHE A 111 -18.41 18.76 10.81
C PHE A 111 -19.76 19.27 11.32
N VAL A 112 -20.85 18.57 11.00
CA VAL A 112 -22.24 18.97 11.33
C VAL A 112 -22.71 18.32 12.65
N GLY A 113 -22.10 17.19 13.02
CA GLY A 113 -22.61 16.33 14.09
C GLY A 113 -23.85 15.54 13.64
N LEU A 114 -24.37 14.69 14.53
CA LEU A 114 -25.65 14.00 14.32
C LEU A 114 -26.86 14.85 14.73
N TYR A 115 -26.64 16.10 15.14
CA TYR A 115 -27.64 16.96 15.77
C TYR A 115 -28.70 17.51 14.80
N ILE A 116 -28.45 17.43 13.49
CA ILE A 116 -29.39 17.89 12.44
C ILE A 116 -30.21 16.72 11.86
N ALA A 117 -29.90 15.48 12.23
CA ALA A 117 -30.57 14.28 11.73
C ALA A 117 -31.97 14.08 12.31
#